data_AF-A0A0B8P9X2-F1
#
_entry.id   AF-A0A0B8P9X2-F1
#
_cell.length_a   1.000
_cell.length_b   1.000
_cell.length_c   1.000
_cell.angle_alpha   90.00
_cell.angle_beta   90.00
_cell.angle_gamma   90.00
#
_symmetry.space_group_name_H-M   'P 1'
#
loop_
_entity.id
_entity.type
_entity.pdbx_description
1 polymer ?
#
loop_
_entity_poly.entity_id
_entity_poly.type
_entity_poly.pdbx_seq_one_letter_code
_entity_poly.pdbx_strand_id
1 'polypeptide(L)' 'MTFGGAGLGSDDYSNYWIGGGVSYKINDHHSLNTFAMYSDSSIYDSDSKLGVNYKYEFK' A
#
# COMPACT_ATOMS: atom_id res chain seq x y z
N MET A 1 7.57 6.10 3.32
CA MET A 1 7.61 5.98 1.85
C MET A 1 6.22 6.20 1.31
N THR A 2 6.09 7.05 0.31
CA THR A 2 4.84 7.28 -0.43
C THR A 2 5.00 6.71 -1.83
N PHE A 3 3.94 6.11 -2.36
CA PHE A 3 3.92 5.49 -3.68
C PHE A 3 2.55 5.71 -4.31
N GLY A 4 2.48 5.63 -5.63
CA GLY A 4 1.22 5.73 -6.33
C GLY A 4 1.42 5.45 -7.80
N GLY A 5 0.31 5.19 -8.48
CA GLY A 5 0.28 4.92 -9.90
C GLY A 5 -1.13 5.07 -10.45
N ALA A 6 -1.23 5.13 -11.77
CA ALA A 6 -2.49 5.12 -12.48
C ALA A 6 -2.38 4.19 -13.68
N GLY A 7 -3.51 3.61 -14.08
CA GLY A 7 -3.64 2.71 -15.21
C GLY A 7 -4.84 3.12 -16.07
N LEU A 8 -4.64 3.06 -17.37
CA LEU A 8 -5.69 3.18 -18.38
C LEU A 8 -5.83 1.83 -19.07
N GLY A 9 -7.05 1.35 -19.22
CA GLY A 9 -7.40 0.14 -19.94
C GLY A 9 -8.36 0.40 -21.09
N SER A 10 -8.74 -0.67 -21.78
CA SER A 10 -9.74 -0.63 -22.84
C SER A 10 -11.14 -0.45 -22.26
N ASP A 11 -12.05 0.14 -23.05
CA ASP A 11 -13.47 0.35 -22.71
C ASP A 11 -13.69 1.24 -21.47
N ASP A 12 -13.22 2.48 -21.55
CA ASP A 12 -13.38 3.55 -20.54
C ASP A 12 -12.81 3.22 -19.14
N TYR A 13 -12.09 2.11 -19.01
CA TYR A 13 -11.47 1.70 -17.77
C TYR A 13 -10.29 2.62 -17.41
N SER A 14 -10.45 3.37 -16.32
CA SER A 14 -9.35 4.03 -15.65
C SER A 14 -9.27 3.61 -14.19
N ASN A 15 -8.05 3.52 -13.67
CA ASN A 15 -7.78 3.35 -12.25
C ASN A 15 -6.62 4.25 -11.79
N TYR A 16 -6.66 4.64 -10.53
CA TYR A 16 -5.51 5.21 -9.86
C TYR A 16 -5.41 4.65 -8.45
N TRP A 17 -4.18 4.60 -7.95
CA TRP A 17 -3.91 4.19 -6.60
C TRP A 17 -2.82 5.07 -6.00
N ILE A 18 -2.98 5.36 -4.72
CA ILE A 18 -2.03 6.11 -3.93
C ILE A 18 -1.90 5.42 -2.60
N GLY A 19 -0.68 5.33 -2.11
CA GLY A 19 -0.41 4.70 -0.85
C GLY A 19 0.80 5.30 -0.16
N GLY A 20 0.85 5.07 1.13
CA GLY A 20 1.91 5.55 1.97
C GLY A 20 2.11 4.60 3.12
N GLY A 21 3.36 4.47 3.54
CA GLY A 21 3.70 3.67 4.70
C GLY A 21 4.85 4.24 5.48
N VAL A 22 4.85 3.93 6.77
CA VAL A 22 5.94 4.20 7.68
C VAL A 22 6.54 2.88 8.13
N SER A 23 7.86 2.87 8.28
CA SER A 23 8.58 1.70 8.78
C SER A 23 9.44 2.15 9.93
N TYR A 24 9.35 1.41 11.02
CA TYR A 24 10.09 1.67 12.23
C TYR A 24 10.84 0.41 12.65
N LYS A 25 12.17 0.52 12.70
CA LYS A 25 13.02 -0.51 13.26
C LYS A 25 13.02 -0.31 14.77
N ILE A 26 12.41 -1.24 15.49
CA ILE A 26 12.33 -1.19 16.96
C ILE A 26 13.73 -1.50 17.50
N ASN A 27 14.27 -2.67 17.13
CA ASN A 27 15.58 -3.17 17.53
C ASN A 27 16.23 -3.91 16.34
N ASP A 28 17.45 -4.43 16.49
CA ASP A 28 18.11 -5.22 15.43
C ASP A 28 17.32 -6.46 14.97
N HIS A 29 16.52 -7.03 15.86
CA HIS A 29 15.70 -8.21 15.56
C HIS A 29 14.24 -7.89 15.22
N HIS A 30 13.79 -6.65 15.42
CA HIS A 30 12.38 -6.30 15.35
C HIS A 30 12.15 -5.10 14.43
N SER A 31 11.31 -5.29 13.42
CA SER A 31 10.87 -4.19 12.55
C SER A 31 9.37 -4.23 12.35
N LEU A 32 8.77 -3.04 12.39
CA LEU A 32 7.35 -2.83 12.17
C LEU A 32 7.16 -1.94 10.94
N ASN A 33 6.31 -2.36 10.03
CA ASN A 33 5.95 -1.64 8.83
C ASN A 33 4.44 -1.49 8.79
N THR A 34 3.97 -0.28 8.56
CA THR A 34 2.55 0.01 8.39
C THR A 34 2.37 0.73 7.07
N PHE A 35 1.35 0.35 6.31
CA PHE A 35 1.02 1.01 5.07
C PHE A 35 -0.50 1.13 4.92
N ALA A 36 -0.92 2.20 4.27
CA ALA A 36 -2.27 2.40 3.80
C ALA A 36 -2.23 2.69 2.32
N MET A 37 -3.22 2.20 1.59
CA MET A 37 -3.39 2.41 0.16
C MET A 37 -4.86 2.67 -0.13
N TYR A 38 -5.10 3.65 -0.97
CA TYR A 38 -6.39 3.95 -1.55
C TYR A 38 -6.28 3.69 -3.05
N SER A 39 -7.28 3.03 -3.62
CA SER A 39 -7.39 2.83 -5.05
C SER A 39 -8.80 3.14 -5.50
N ASP A 40 -8.91 3.82 -6.63
CA ASP A 40 -10.17 4.16 -7.25
C ASP A 40 -10.19 3.60 -8.66
N SER A 41 -11.31 2.99 -9.03
CA SER A 41 -11.50 2.46 -10.36
C SER A 41 -12.88 2.84 -10.87
N SER A 42 -12.93 3.33 -12.11
CA SER A 42 -14.18 3.71 -12.79
C SER A 42 -15.25 2.61 -12.83
N ILE A 43 -14.87 1.32 -12.75
CA ILE A 43 -15.81 0.18 -12.84
C ILE A 43 -15.86 -0.70 -11.59
N TYR A 44 -14.86 -0.61 -10.70
CA TYR A 44 -14.76 -1.48 -9.51
C TYR A 44 -14.90 -0.72 -8.19
N ASP A 45 -15.36 0.53 -8.25
CA ASP A 45 -15.54 1.43 -7.11
C ASP A 45 -14.23 1.70 -6.35
N SER A 46 -14.31 2.48 -5.27
CA SER A 46 -13.14 2.84 -4.47
C SER A 46 -12.83 1.76 -3.41
N ASP A 47 -11.58 1.34 -3.32
CA ASP A 47 -11.08 0.38 -2.33
C ASP A 47 -9.99 0.99 -1.45
N SER A 48 -10.00 0.64 -0.16
CA SER A 48 -9.03 1.11 0.83
C SER A 48 -8.42 -0.07 1.56
N LYS A 49 -7.08 -0.18 1.48
CA LYS A 49 -6.31 -1.25 2.13
C LYS A 49 -5.43 -0.67 3.22
N LEU A 50 -5.48 -1.29 4.40
CA LEU A 50 -4.57 -1.01 5.50
C LEU A 50 -3.81 -2.28 5.87
N GLY A 51 -2.49 -2.20 5.93
CA GLY A 51 -1.62 -3.31 6.24
C GLY A 51 -0.67 -2.97 7.38
N VAL A 52 -0.56 -3.91 8.32
CA VAL A 52 0.42 -3.87 9.41
C VAL A 52 1.26 -5.12 9.30
N ASN A 53 2.56 -4.93 9.13
CA ASN A 53 3.55 -5.98 9.02
C ASN A 53 4.50 -5.89 10.21
N TYR A 54 4.72 -7.03 10.85
CA TYR A 54 5.73 -7.19 11.88
C TYR A 54 6.70 -8.27 11.44
N LYS A 55 7.98 -7.93 11.37
CA LYS A 55 9.05 -8.86 11.03
C LYS A 55 9.95 -9.02 12.25
N TYR A 56 10.16 -10.28 12.61
CA TYR A 56 11.18 -10.71 13.55
C TYR A 56 12.29 -11.45 12.80
N GLU A 57 13.55 -11.11 13.05
CA GLU A 57 14.71 -11.77 12.45
C GLU A 57 15.39 -12.66 13.50
N PHE A 58 15.28 -13.98 13.32
CA PHE A 58 16.00 -14.97 14.13
C PHE A 58 17.42 -15.08 13.59
N LYS A 59 18.40 -14.89 14.48
CA LYS A 59 19.81 -15.09 14.17
C LYS A 59 20.21 -16.55 14.37
#